data_AF-A0A7C7VUW6-F1
#
_entry.id   AF-A0A7C7VUW6-F1
#
_cell.length_a   1.000
_cell.length_b   1.000
_cell.length_c   1.000
_cell.angle_alpha   90.00
_cell.angle_beta   90.00
_cell.angle_gamma   90.00
#
_symmetry.space_group_name_H-M   'P 1'
#
loop_
_entity.id
_entity.type
_entity.pdbx_description
1 polymer ?
#
loop_
_entity_poly.entity_id
_entity_poly.type
_entity_poly.pdbx_seq_one_letter_code
_entity_poly.pdbx_strand_id
1 'polypeptide(L)'
;MKDSYLKMRTYERGVENETLACGTGAVAVALAAAIRNNFDSPVNIKARGGSLKVYFNLSNKVFQNIWLEGPVKCVFSAHINLV
;
A
#
# COMPACT_ATOMS: atom_id res chain seq x y z
N MET A 1 -0.63 7.19 -22.10
CA MET A 1 -0.35 6.32 -20.93
C MET A 1 -1.42 6.60 -19.90
N LYS A 2 -2.02 5.55 -19.32
CA LYS A 2 -3.08 5.72 -18.31
C LYS A 2 -2.39 5.94 -16.97
N ASP A 3 -2.71 7.01 -16.26
CA ASP A 3 -2.10 7.27 -14.96
C ASP A 3 -2.58 6.21 -13.95
N SER A 4 -1.67 5.35 -13.49
CA SER A 4 -1.92 4.36 -12.43
C SER A 4 -1.97 5.05 -11.07
N TYR A 5 -3.04 5.81 -10.80
CA TYR A 5 -3.24 6.53 -9.54
C TYR A 5 -4.55 6.13 -8.86
N LEU A 6 -4.48 5.83 -7.57
CA LEU A 6 -5.61 5.47 -6.72
C LEU A 6 -5.65 6.33 -5.46
N LYS A 7 -6.86 6.65 -4.99
CA LYS A 7 -7.09 7.11 -3.62
C LYS A 7 -7.67 5.96 -2.82
N MET A 8 -7.14 5.70 -1.63
CA MET A 8 -7.63 4.65 -0.76
C MET A 8 -8.00 5.17 0.63
N ARG A 9 -8.99 4.51 1.23
CA ARG A 9 -9.33 4.56 2.65
C ARG A 9 -9.36 3.12 3.16
N THR A 10 -9.04 2.90 4.42
CA THR A 10 -8.94 1.54 4.96
C THR A 10 -9.58 1.49 6.33
N TYR A 11 -10.45 0.50 6.53
CA TYR A 11 -11.01 0.16 7.84
C TYR A 11 -10.38 -1.18 8.23
N GLU A 12 -9.67 -1.20 9.37
CA GLU A 12 -8.83 -2.34 9.74
C GLU A 12 -9.48 -3.18 10.83
N ARG A 13 -9.63 -4.48 10.54
CA ARG A 13 -10.05 -5.48 11.53
C ARG A 13 -9.07 -5.49 12.71
N GLY A 14 -9.57 -5.44 13.94
CA GLY A 14 -8.77 -5.35 15.17
C GLY A 14 -8.47 -3.93 15.64
N VAL A 15 -8.61 -2.93 14.76
CA VAL A 15 -8.74 -1.51 15.16
C VAL A 15 -10.22 -1.13 15.23
N GLU A 16 -11.05 -1.76 14.38
CA GLU A 16 -12.47 -1.46 14.22
C GLU A 16 -12.74 0.03 13.93
N ASN A 17 -11.83 0.63 13.15
CA ASN A 17 -11.92 2.02 12.72
C ASN A 17 -11.09 2.24 11.44
N GLU A 18 -11.24 3.42 10.85
CA GLU A 18 -10.36 3.88 9.79
C GLU A 18 -8.97 4.22 10.33
N THR A 19 -7.92 3.63 9.74
CA THR A 19 -6.54 4.00 10.01
C THR A 19 -6.01 4.95 8.94
N LEU A 20 -4.87 5.60 9.22
CA LEU A 20 -4.29 6.57 8.28
C LEU A 20 -3.75 5.90 7.01
N ALA A 21 -3.18 4.71 7.12
CA ALA A 21 -2.66 3.94 6.00
C ALA A 21 -2.55 2.46 6.38
N CYS A 22 -2.68 1.58 5.39
CA CYS A 22 -2.49 0.14 5.53
C CYS A 22 -1.64 -0.35 4.36
N GLY A 23 -0.43 -0.87 4.64
CA GLY A 23 0.51 -1.29 3.60
C GLY A 23 0.02 -2.52 2.81
N THR A 24 -0.50 -3.53 3.51
CA THR A 24 -1.08 -4.72 2.87
C THR A 24 -2.32 -4.38 2.06
N GLY A 25 -3.18 -3.49 2.57
CA GLY A 25 -4.33 -2.96 1.84
C GLY A 25 -3.92 -2.23 0.56
N ALA A 26 -2.87 -1.41 0.61
CA ALA A 26 -2.34 -0.70 -0.55
C ALA A 26 -1.86 -1.67 -1.65
N VAL A 27 -1.13 -2.73 -1.28
CA VAL A 27 -0.72 -3.77 -2.22
C VAL A 27 -1.96 -4.45 -2.84
N ALA A 28 -2.93 -4.86 -2.03
CA ALA A 28 -4.12 -5.54 -2.52
C ALA A 28 -4.90 -4.72 -3.55
N VAL A 29 -5.11 -3.42 -3.30
CA VAL A 29 -5.84 -2.56 -4.24
C VAL A 29 -5.05 -2.27 -5.52
N ALA A 30 -3.72 -2.19 -5.46
CA ALA A 30 -2.87 -2.04 -6.65
C ALA A 30 -3.01 -3.25 -7.59
N LEU A 31 -2.88 -4.47 -7.05
CA LEU A 31 -3.00 -5.70 -7.85
C LEU A 31 -4.43 -5.89 -8.38
N ALA A 32 -5.45 -5.55 -7.57
CA ALA A 32 -6.83 -5.58 -8.02
C ALA A 32 -7.10 -4.58 -9.16
N ALA A 33 -6.53 -3.38 -9.10
CA ALA A 33 -6.63 -2.40 -10.18
C ALA A 33 -5.86 -2.83 -11.43
N ALA A 34 -4.72 -3.51 -11.28
CA ALA A 34 -4.00 -4.10 -12.40
C ALA A 34 -4.87 -5.12 -13.15
N ILE A 35 -5.59 -5.99 -12.42
CA ILE A 35 -6.50 -6.98 -13.02
C ILE A 35 -7.74 -6.33 -13.64
N ARG A 36 -8.41 -5.43 -12.92
CA ARG A 36 -9.75 -4.94 -13.30
C ARG A 36 -9.72 -3.74 -14.23
N ASN A 37 -8.68 -2.91 -14.11
CA ASN A 37 -8.64 -1.58 -14.72
C ASN A 37 -7.43 -1.40 -15.66
N ASN A 38 -6.62 -2.45 -15.85
CA ASN A 38 -5.37 -2.46 -16.60
C ASN A 38 -4.40 -1.37 -16.13
N PHE A 39 -4.20 -1.28 -14.81
CA PHE A 39 -3.18 -0.40 -14.24
C PHE A 39 -1.80 -1.04 -14.38
N ASP A 40 -0.85 -0.25 -14.90
CA ASP A 40 0.54 -0.64 -15.01
C ASP A 40 1.30 -0.37 -13.71
N SER A 41 2.38 -1.12 -13.51
CA SER A 41 3.33 -0.88 -12.43
C SER A 41 4.30 0.25 -12.78
N PRO A 42 4.64 1.16 -11.86
CA PRO A 42 4.14 1.25 -10.48
C PRO A 42 2.75 1.88 -10.36
N VAL A 43 1.99 1.43 -9.36
CA VAL A 43 0.72 2.07 -8.96
C VAL A 43 0.96 3.05 -7.83
N ASN A 44 0.61 4.31 -8.05
CA ASN A 44 0.65 5.36 -7.05
C ASN A 44 -0.65 5.35 -6.24
N ILE A 45 -0.53 5.36 -4.92
CA ILE A 45 -1.66 5.29 -4.01
C ILE A 45 -1.60 6.44 -3.02
N LYS A 46 -2.67 7.22 -2.94
CA LYS A 46 -2.85 8.23 -1.91
C LYS A 46 -3.75 7.69 -0.81
N ALA A 47 -3.15 7.40 0.34
CA ALA A 47 -3.85 7.15 1.60
C ALA A 47 -3.96 8.46 2.41
N ARG A 48 -4.70 8.43 3.52
CA ARG A 48 -4.81 9.58 4.42
C ARG A 48 -3.47 9.93 5.08
N GLY A 49 -2.70 8.91 5.46
CA GLY A 49 -1.41 9.03 6.15
C GLY A 49 -0.22 9.35 5.25
N GLY A 50 -0.37 9.27 3.93
CA GLY A 50 0.73 9.51 3.02
C GLY A 50 0.52 8.95 1.62
N SER A 51 1.53 9.17 0.78
CA SER A 51 1.60 8.56 -0.54
C SER A 51 2.39 7.26 -0.45
N LEU A 52 1.87 6.21 -1.08
CA LEU A 52 2.48 4.90 -1.21
C LEU A 52 2.63 4.58 -2.69
N LYS A 53 3.57 3.70 -3.01
CA LYS A 53 3.76 3.21 -4.37
C LYS A 53 3.99 1.71 -4.35
N VAL A 54 3.27 1.00 -5.21
CA VAL A 54 3.34 -0.47 -5.30
C VAL A 54 3.91 -0.86 -6.64
N TYR A 55 4.99 -1.64 -6.59
CA TYR A 55 5.64 -2.24 -7.74
C TYR A 55 5.28 -3.71 -7.82
N PHE A 56 5.15 -4.25 -9.03
CA PHE A 56 4.89 -5.68 -9.27
C PHE A 56 5.24 -6.03 -10.71
N ASN A 57 5.54 -7.31 -10.94
CA ASN A 57 5.59 -7.91 -12.26
C ASN A 57 4.38 -8.83 -12.44
N LEU A 58 3.65 -8.71 -13.56
CA LEU A 58 2.57 -9.61 -13.91
C LEU A 58 2.99 -10.46 -15.11
N SER A 59 3.16 -11.77 -14.90
CA SER A 59 3.49 -12.73 -15.96
C SER A 59 2.64 -13.99 -15.80
N ASN A 60 2.08 -14.50 -16.90
CA ASN A 60 1.23 -15.70 -16.89
C ASN A 60 0.10 -15.63 -15.84
N LYS A 61 -0.50 -14.45 -15.66
CA LYS A 61 -1.54 -14.17 -14.63
C LYS A 61 -1.08 -14.33 -13.18
N VAL A 62 0.22 -14.39 -12.92
CA VAL A 62 0.82 -14.46 -11.59
C VAL A 62 1.56 -13.16 -11.30
N PHE A 63 1.29 -12.57 -10.13
CA PHE A 63 2.05 -11.42 -9.64
C PHE A 63 3.31 -11.88 -8.91
N GLN A 64 4.44 -11.24 -9.22
CA GLN A 64 5.75 -11.53 -8.67
C GLN A 64 6.48 -10.22 -8.32
N ASN A 65 7.54 -10.32 -7.51
CA ASN A 65 8.40 -9.18 -7.12
C ASN A 65 7.59 -7.96 -6.65
N ILE A 66 6.70 -8.19 -5.69
CA ILE A 66 5.83 -7.15 -5.17
C ILE A 66 6.59 -6.32 -4.14
N TRP A 67 6.73 -5.02 -4.40
CA TRP A 67 7.39 -4.09 -3.49
C TRP A 67 6.44 -2.96 -3.10
N LEU A 68 6.51 -2.55 -1.84
CA LEU A 68 5.80 -1.39 -1.32
C LEU A 68 6.82 -0.33 -0.90
N GLU A 69 6.69 0.86 -1.46
CA GLU A 69 7.49 2.04 -1.14
C GLU A 69 6.62 3.08 -0.43
N GLY A 70 7.15 3.69 0.63
CA GLY A 70 6.50 4.75 1.38
C GLY A 70 7.48 5.48 2.30
N PRO A 71 7.13 6.69 2.76
CA PRO A 71 7.98 7.46 3.65
C PRO A 71 8.03 6.83 5.05
N VAL A 72 9.18 6.92 5.70
CA VAL A 72 9.39 6.49 7.09
C VAL A 72 10.02 7.64 7.88
N LYS A 73 9.55 7.86 9.12
CA LYS A 73 10.10 8.87 10.02
C LYS A 73 10.22 8.30 11.42
N CYS A 74 11.42 8.33 11.99
CA CYS A 74 11.63 8.06 13.41
C CYS A 74 11.07 9.23 14.23
N VAL A 75 10.12 8.96 15.12
CA VAL A 75 9.47 10.00 15.94
C VAL A 75 10.16 10.15 17.29
N PHE A 76 10.52 9.04 17.94
CA PHE A 76 11.26 9.03 19.21
C PHE A 76 12.03 7.72 19.37
N SER A 77 12.95 7.68 20.33
CA SER A 77 13.68 6.48 20.76
C SER A 77 13.63 6.38 22.28
N ALA A 78 13.44 5.18 22.83
CA ALA A 78 13.31 4.94 24.26
C ALA A 78 13.76 3.51 24.65
N HIS A 79 14.03 3.30 25.94
CA HIS A 79 14.26 1.97 26.53
C HIS A 79 13.04 1.55 27.36
N ILE A 80 12.61 0.28 27.23
CA ILE A 80 11.52 -0.31 28.00
C ILE A 80 12.08 -1.46 28.83
N ASN A 81 11.89 -1.40 30.16
CA ASN A 81 12.15 -2.53 31.04
C ASN A 81 10.89 -3.39 31.11
N LEU A 82 11.02 -4.68 30.79
CA LEU A 82 9.96 -5.66 31.00
C LEU A 82 10.08 -6.18 32.44
N VAL A 83 8.94 -6.26 33.14
CA VAL A 83 8.81 -6.83 34.50
C VAL A 83 8.77 -8.35 34.42
#